data_AF-A0A081RU35-F1
#
_entry.id   AF-A0A081RU35-F1
#
_cell.length_a   1.000
_cell.length_b   1.000
_cell.length_c   1.000
_cell.angle_alpha   90.00
_cell.angle_beta   90.00
_cell.angle_gamma   90.00
#
_symmetry.space_group_name_H-M   'P 1'
#
loop_
_entity.id
_entity.type
_entity.pdbx_description
1 polymer ?
#
loop_
_entity_poly.entity_id
_entity_poly.type
_entity_poly.pdbx_seq_one_letter_code
_entity_poly.pdbx_strand_id
1 'polypeptide(L)'
;MLDKKYVNNEDRKNYLWSNDKIEMVFPNAINISNNKRMKLTAIKDELKGFLNVRNRVFHHEPIWKGKNQKTRINTAVENIIRNYDSIFKILKYINSDFESILREYGYRENFIGKVNVEFIKNKKNDIAKFLDK
;
A
#
# COMPACT_ATOMS: atom_id res chain seq x y z
N MET A 1 -20.72 10.94 1.26
CA MET A 1 -20.71 9.50 1.61
C MET A 1 -21.85 8.82 0.88
N LEU A 2 -21.73 7.53 0.55
CA LEU A 2 -22.83 6.77 -0.07
C LEU A 2 -23.99 6.59 0.92
N ASP A 3 -25.24 6.60 0.44
CA ASP A 3 -26.41 6.33 1.28
C ASP A 3 -26.34 4.93 1.89
N LYS A 4 -26.92 4.78 3.09
CA LYS A 4 -26.96 3.51 3.85
C LYS A 4 -27.44 2.33 3.01
N LYS A 5 -28.41 2.53 2.12
CA LYS A 5 -28.97 1.50 1.21
C LYS A 5 -27.94 0.90 0.24
N TYR A 6 -26.90 1.65 -0.12
CA TYR A 6 -25.85 1.16 -1.03
C TYR A 6 -24.70 0.44 -0.29
N VAL A 7 -24.65 0.55 1.04
CA VAL A 7 -23.60 -0.01 1.89
C VAL A 7 -24.10 -1.18 2.74
N ASN A 8 -25.41 -1.27 2.99
CA ASN A 8 -26.03 -2.40 3.69
C ASN A 8 -26.11 -3.63 2.76
N ASN A 9 -25.56 -4.77 3.19
CA ASN A 9 -25.58 -6.03 2.45
C ASN A 9 -26.92 -6.79 2.59
N GLU A 10 -27.80 -6.36 3.50
CA GLU A 10 -29.15 -6.91 3.69
C GLU A 10 -30.07 -6.53 2.52
N ASP A 11 -29.93 -5.32 1.97
CA ASP A 11 -30.63 -4.88 0.76
C ASP A 11 -29.82 -5.23 -0.49
N ARG A 12 -29.87 -6.52 -0.87
CA ARG A 12 -29.08 -7.07 -1.99
C ARG A 12 -29.34 -6.37 -3.33
N LYS A 13 -30.50 -5.75 -3.52
CA LYS A 13 -30.86 -5.05 -4.78
C LYS A 13 -30.07 -3.77 -4.94
N ASN A 14 -29.88 -3.02 -3.85
CA ASN A 14 -29.19 -1.74 -3.87
C ASN A 14 -27.73 -1.84 -3.41
N TYR A 15 -27.31 -2.97 -2.83
CA TYR A 15 -25.94 -3.14 -2.36
C TYR A 15 -24.92 -2.95 -3.49
N LEU A 16 -23.98 -2.00 -3.29
CA LEU A 16 -23.01 -1.64 -4.31
C LEU A 16 -22.00 -2.75 -4.60
N TRP A 17 -21.68 -3.58 -3.62
CA TRP A 17 -20.61 -4.57 -3.72
C TRP A 17 -21.15 -6.00 -3.81
N SER A 18 -22.11 -6.24 -4.70
CA SER A 18 -22.47 -7.61 -5.10
C SER A 18 -21.24 -8.33 -5.69
N ASN A 19 -21.25 -9.66 -5.66
CA ASN A 19 -20.12 -10.46 -6.15
C ASN A 19 -19.73 -10.06 -7.58
N ASP A 20 -20.68 -9.98 -8.51
CA ASP A 20 -20.43 -9.61 -9.91
C ASP A 20 -19.71 -8.26 -10.04
N LYS A 21 -20.12 -7.25 -9.26
CA LYS A 21 -19.49 -5.92 -9.27
C LYS A 21 -18.07 -5.95 -8.69
N ILE A 22 -17.81 -6.81 -7.70
CA ILE A 22 -16.45 -7.01 -7.18
C ILE A 22 -15.56 -7.62 -8.26
N GLU A 23 -16.06 -8.59 -9.03
CA GLU A 23 -15.30 -9.19 -10.12
C GLU A 23 -15.02 -8.19 -11.24
N MET A 24 -15.96 -7.29 -11.53
CA MET A 24 -15.76 -6.22 -12.51
C MET A 24 -14.67 -5.23 -12.09
N VAL A 25 -14.61 -4.86 -10.80
CA VAL A 25 -13.67 -3.84 -10.29
C VAL A 25 -12.32 -4.44 -9.92
N PHE A 26 -12.31 -5.66 -9.38
CA PHE A 26 -11.12 -6.36 -8.91
C PHE A 26 -10.99 -7.75 -9.56
N PRO A 27 -10.89 -7.81 -10.90
CA PRO A 27 -10.89 -9.09 -11.63
C PRO A 27 -9.74 -10.00 -11.21
N ASN A 28 -8.61 -9.42 -10.79
CA ASN A 28 -7.37 -10.12 -10.47
C ASN A 28 -7.13 -10.30 -8.96
N ALA A 29 -8.14 -10.04 -8.11
CA ALA A 29 -8.03 -10.22 -6.67
C ALA A 29 -8.08 -11.71 -6.27
N ILE A 30 -6.94 -12.38 -6.41
CA ILE A 30 -6.73 -13.79 -6.08
C ILE A 30 -5.81 -13.90 -4.85
N ASN A 31 -6.19 -14.74 -3.90
CA ASN A 31 -5.34 -15.08 -2.76
C ASN A 31 -4.25 -16.06 -3.20
N ILE A 32 -2.99 -15.64 -3.07
CA ILE A 32 -1.82 -16.40 -3.51
C ILE A 32 -1.69 -17.74 -2.76
N SER A 33 -2.13 -17.83 -1.50
CA SER A 33 -1.92 -19.04 -0.70
C SER A 33 -2.80 -20.22 -1.10
N ASN A 34 -3.96 -19.96 -1.69
CA ASN A 34 -4.93 -21.00 -2.04
C ASN A 34 -5.51 -20.87 -3.46
N ASN A 35 -5.01 -19.90 -4.24
CA ASN A 35 -5.44 -19.58 -5.60
C ASN A 35 -6.97 -19.33 -5.72
N LYS A 36 -7.62 -18.88 -4.65
CA LYS A 36 -9.07 -18.56 -4.64
C LYS A 36 -9.29 -17.07 -4.73
N ARG A 37 -10.43 -16.67 -5.32
CA ARG A 37 -10.87 -15.27 -5.33
C ARG A 37 -10.97 -14.72 -3.90
N MET A 38 -10.49 -13.49 -3.72
CA MET A 38 -10.57 -12.80 -2.45
C MET A 38 -12.01 -12.38 -2.14
N LYS A 39 -12.41 -12.50 -0.87
CA LYS A 39 -13.67 -11.93 -0.38
C LYS A 39 -13.56 -10.41 -0.31
N LEU A 40 -14.69 -9.71 -0.49
CA LEU A 40 -14.75 -8.25 -0.34
C LEU A 40 -14.15 -7.75 0.97
N THR A 41 -14.36 -8.47 2.07
CA THR A 41 -13.83 -8.09 3.38
C THR A 41 -12.31 -8.03 3.37
N ALA A 42 -11.64 -9.02 2.76
CA ALA A 42 -10.19 -9.04 2.61
C ALA A 42 -9.70 -7.87 1.75
N ILE A 43 -10.36 -7.59 0.62
CA ILE A 43 -10.02 -6.44 -0.24
C ILE A 43 -10.19 -5.12 0.52
N LYS A 44 -11.30 -4.97 1.27
CA LYS A 44 -11.56 -3.79 2.10
C LYS A 44 -10.48 -3.59 3.17
N ASP A 45 -10.00 -4.66 3.78
CA ASP A 45 -8.96 -4.55 4.82
C ASP A 45 -7.61 -4.15 4.22
N GLU A 46 -7.26 -4.64 3.03
CA GLU A 46 -6.07 -4.17 2.30
C GLU A 46 -6.19 -2.68 1.90
N LEU A 47 -7.36 -2.26 1.41
CA LEU A 47 -7.64 -0.86 1.08
C LEU A 47 -7.58 0.06 2.31
N LYS A 48 -8.05 -0.40 3.48
CA LYS A 48 -7.87 0.34 4.74
C LYS A 48 -6.39 0.51 5.09
N GLY A 49 -5.58 -0.54 4.88
CA GLY A 49 -4.13 -0.49 5.06
C GLY A 49 -3.50 0.59 4.17
N PHE A 50 -3.84 0.60 2.89
CA PHE A 50 -3.41 1.64 1.95
C PHE A 50 -3.83 3.04 2.37
N LEU A 51 -5.10 3.22 2.76
CA LEU A 51 -5.62 4.50 3.23
C LEU A 51 -4.85 5.00 4.46
N ASN A 52 -4.50 4.11 5.39
CA ASN A 52 -3.68 4.49 6.54
C ASN A 52 -2.29 4.97 6.12
N VAL A 53 -1.61 4.27 5.19
CA VAL A 53 -0.31 4.71 4.66
C VAL A 53 -0.45 6.08 4.00
N ARG A 54 -1.44 6.25 3.12
CA ARG A 54 -1.72 7.52 2.43
C ARG A 54 -1.99 8.67 3.40
N ASN A 55 -2.78 8.44 4.45
CA ASN A 55 -3.08 9.44 5.48
C ASN A 55 -1.81 9.83 6.24
N ARG A 56 -0.96 8.86 6.61
CA ARG A 56 0.31 9.16 7.27
C ARG A 56 1.23 10.00 6.38
N VAL A 57 1.36 9.65 5.10
CA VAL A 57 2.14 10.46 4.14
C VAL A 57 1.58 11.88 4.05
N PHE A 58 0.26 12.02 3.93
CA PHE A 58 -0.41 13.33 3.84
C PHE A 58 -0.21 14.19 5.09
N HIS A 59 -0.19 13.58 6.28
CA HIS A 59 0.04 14.27 7.54
C HIS A 59 1.52 14.33 7.96
N HIS A 60 2.44 13.98 7.06
CA HIS A 60 3.89 13.91 7.34
C HIS A 60 4.25 13.02 8.54
N GLU A 61 3.45 11.99 8.81
CA GLU A 61 3.70 11.04 9.87
C GLU A 61 4.67 9.92 9.43
N PRO A 62 5.47 9.35 10.38
CA PRO A 62 6.44 8.30 10.07
C PRO A 62 5.84 6.97 9.57
N ILE A 63 5.78 6.73 8.26
CA ILE A 63 5.21 5.46 7.72
C ILE A 63 5.94 4.17 8.15
N TRP A 64 7.18 4.28 8.62
CA TRP A 64 8.01 3.16 9.07
C TRP A 64 7.73 2.68 10.50
N LYS A 65 7.06 3.50 11.32
CA LYS A 65 6.75 3.16 12.71
C LYS A 65 5.54 2.24 12.79
N GLY A 66 5.72 1.07 13.42
CA GLY A 66 4.61 0.28 13.97
C GLY A 66 4.09 0.89 15.28
N LYS A 67 2.99 0.34 15.83
CA LYS A 67 2.48 0.77 17.15
C LYS A 67 3.58 0.62 18.22
N ASN A 68 3.96 1.73 18.84
CA ASN A 68 4.73 1.81 20.10
C ASN A 68 6.15 1.22 20.11
N GLN A 69 6.91 1.25 19.02
CA GLN A 69 8.27 0.68 19.02
C GLN A 69 9.37 1.68 18.62
N LYS A 70 10.52 1.57 19.30
CA LYS A 70 11.81 2.05 18.80
C LYS A 70 12.22 1.15 17.64
N THR A 71 11.83 1.50 16.42
CA THR A 71 12.13 0.71 15.22
C THR A 71 13.61 0.88 14.85
N ARG A 72 14.36 -0.23 14.77
CA ARG A 72 15.73 -0.24 14.21
C ARG A 72 15.69 0.18 12.73
N ILE A 73 16.74 0.82 12.24
CA ILE A 73 16.78 1.38 10.87
C ILE A 73 16.47 0.32 9.79
N ASN A 74 16.97 -0.91 9.92
CA ASN A 74 16.70 -1.99 8.96
C ASN A 74 15.20 -2.33 8.93
N THR A 75 14.59 -2.50 10.10
CA THR A 75 13.15 -2.76 10.22
C THR A 75 12.31 -1.60 9.68
N ALA A 76 12.78 -0.37 9.86
CA ALA A 76 12.11 0.81 9.33
C ALA A 76 12.12 0.81 7.78
N VAL A 77 13.27 0.51 7.18
CA VAL A 77 13.44 0.35 5.73
C VAL A 77 12.55 -0.77 5.20
N GLU A 78 12.58 -1.94 5.82
CA GLU A 78 11.72 -3.08 5.44
C GLU A 78 10.23 -2.71 5.49
N ASN A 79 9.79 -2.00 6.52
CA ASN A 79 8.39 -1.58 6.64
C ASN A 79 7.99 -0.60 5.53
N ILE A 80 8.88 0.32 5.16
CA ILE A 80 8.63 1.24 4.05
C ILE A 80 8.50 0.47 2.73
N ILE A 81 9.41 -0.48 2.48
CA ILE A 81 9.38 -1.32 1.28
C ILE A 81 8.10 -2.17 1.25
N ARG A 82 7.72 -2.83 2.34
CA ARG A 82 6.46 -3.60 2.44
C ARG A 82 5.23 -2.74 2.16
N ASN A 83 5.17 -1.54 2.72
CA ASN A 83 4.08 -0.59 2.45
C ASN A 83 4.05 -0.21 0.96
N TYR A 84 5.21 0.05 0.36
CA TYR A 84 5.30 0.34 -1.07
C TYR A 84 4.81 -0.83 -1.93
N ASP A 85 5.32 -2.05 -1.69
CA ASP A 85 4.91 -3.25 -2.44
C ASP A 85 3.41 -3.55 -2.28
N SER A 86 2.81 -3.25 -1.12
CA SER A 86 1.36 -3.40 -0.90
C SER A 86 0.51 -2.51 -1.83
N ILE A 87 1.02 -1.34 -2.23
CA ILE A 87 0.34 -0.46 -3.18
C ILE A 87 0.28 -1.13 -4.55
N PHE A 88 1.41 -1.70 -5.01
CA PHE A 88 1.48 -2.42 -6.27
C PHE A 88 0.55 -3.63 -6.29
N LYS A 89 0.50 -4.36 -5.17
CA LYS A 89 -0.41 -5.49 -4.99
C LYS A 89 -1.87 -5.09 -5.16
N ILE A 90 -2.29 -3.96 -4.59
CA ILE A 90 -3.68 -3.46 -4.74
C ILE A 90 -3.96 -3.04 -6.18
N LEU A 91 -3.02 -2.36 -6.85
CA LEU A 91 -3.19 -1.98 -8.26
C LEU A 91 -3.36 -3.21 -9.16
N LYS A 92 -2.60 -4.27 -8.87
CA LYS A 92 -2.69 -5.56 -9.58
C LYS A 92 -4.09 -6.17 -9.53
N TYR A 93 -4.84 -5.95 -8.44
CA TYR A 93 -6.21 -6.44 -8.33
C TYR A 93 -7.14 -5.85 -9.39
N ILE A 94 -6.89 -4.60 -9.77
CA ILE A 94 -7.67 -3.88 -10.79
C ILE A 94 -7.19 -4.28 -12.18
N ASN A 95 -5.88 -4.25 -12.43
CA ASN A 95 -5.28 -4.60 -13.71
C ASN A 95 -3.90 -5.22 -13.48
N SER A 96 -3.67 -6.40 -14.05
CA SER A 96 -2.40 -7.14 -13.96
C SER A 96 -1.20 -6.35 -14.49
N ASP A 97 -1.43 -5.46 -15.44
CA ASP A 97 -0.37 -4.80 -16.21
C ASP A 97 0.19 -3.57 -15.49
N PHE A 98 -0.54 -3.03 -14.49
CA PHE A 98 -0.09 -1.84 -13.76
C PHE A 98 1.27 -2.04 -13.09
N GLU A 99 1.54 -3.23 -12.55
CA GLU A 99 2.84 -3.52 -11.96
C GLU A 99 3.95 -3.45 -13.02
N SER A 100 3.72 -4.04 -14.20
CA SER A 100 4.68 -4.04 -15.31
C SER A 100 4.96 -2.61 -15.78
N ILE A 101 3.90 -1.83 -16.01
CA ILE A 101 4.00 -0.43 -16.44
C ILE A 101 4.83 0.37 -15.43
N LEU A 102 4.49 0.30 -14.13
CA LEU A 102 5.20 1.08 -13.12
C LEU A 102 6.68 0.67 -12.97
N ARG A 103 7.01 -0.60 -13.22
CA ARG A 103 8.40 -1.08 -13.27
C ARG A 103 9.13 -0.58 -14.51
N GLU A 104 8.47 -0.57 -15.66
CA GLU A 104 9.05 -0.05 -16.91
C GLU A 104 9.43 1.43 -16.80
N TYR A 105 8.60 2.24 -16.13
CA TYR A 105 8.92 3.63 -15.78
C TYR A 105 9.97 3.76 -14.65
N GLY A 106 10.49 2.66 -14.12
CA GLY A 106 11.53 2.63 -13.11
C GLY A 106 11.08 3.10 -11.73
N TYR A 107 9.77 3.22 -11.44
CA TYR A 107 9.29 3.73 -10.15
C TYR A 107 9.80 2.88 -8.98
N ARG A 108 9.80 1.56 -9.16
CA ARG A 108 10.20 0.63 -8.09
C ARG A 108 11.71 0.67 -7.84
N GLU A 109 12.50 0.66 -8.90
CA GLU A 109 13.96 0.68 -8.85
C GLU A 109 14.44 2.01 -8.26
N ASN A 110 13.85 3.13 -8.71
CA ASN A 110 14.09 4.45 -8.14
C ASN A 110 13.73 4.53 -6.66
N PHE A 111 12.64 3.90 -6.25
CA PHE A 111 12.24 3.86 -4.85
C PHE A 111 13.24 3.06 -4.00
N ILE A 112 13.59 1.84 -4.41
CA ILE A 112 14.53 0.98 -3.67
C ILE A 112 15.92 1.60 -3.61
N GLY A 113 16.39 2.22 -4.69
CA GLY A 113 17.67 2.93 -4.73
C GLY A 113 17.76 4.09 -3.73
N LYS A 114 16.62 4.67 -3.34
CA LYS A 114 16.52 5.77 -2.35
C LYS A 114 16.14 5.30 -0.95
N VAL A 115 15.57 4.10 -0.82
CA VAL A 115 15.11 3.52 0.44
C VAL A 115 15.99 2.34 0.81
N ASN A 116 17.24 2.64 1.16
CA ASN A 116 18.18 1.67 1.72
C ASN A 116 19.02 2.32 2.81
N VAL A 117 19.58 1.46 3.68
CA VAL A 117 20.28 1.89 4.89
C VAL A 117 21.52 2.73 4.57
N GLU A 118 22.25 2.37 3.51
CA GLU A 118 23.46 3.08 3.09
C GLU A 118 23.14 4.50 2.62
N PHE A 119 22.15 4.64 1.73
CA PHE A 119 21.67 5.95 1.27
C PHE A 119 21.21 6.83 2.43
N ILE A 120 20.45 6.27 3.37
CA ILE A 120 19.96 7.01 4.55
C ILE A 120 21.13 7.45 5.44
N LYS A 121 22.12 6.58 5.68
CA LYS A 121 23.31 6.92 6.46
C LYS A 121 24.15 8.01 5.78
N ASN A 122 24.35 7.92 4.47
CA ASN A 122 25.08 8.93 3.71
C ASN A 122 24.39 10.29 3.78
N LYS A 123 23.07 10.34 3.63
CA LYS A 123 22.29 11.58 3.80
C LYS A 123 22.37 12.16 5.21
N LYS A 124 22.40 11.31 6.25
CA LYS A 124 22.60 11.78 7.63
C LYS A 124 23.96 12.49 7.78
N ASN A 125 25.02 11.93 7.18
CA ASN A 125 26.35 12.52 7.22
C ASN A 125 26.42 13.85 6.47
N ASP A 126 25.71 13.97 5.34
CA ASP A 126 25.62 15.23 4.59
C ASP A 126 24.94 16.32 5.41
N ILE A 127 23.82 16.00 6.08
CA ILE A 127 23.08 16.95 6.92
C ILE A 127 23.94 17.38 8.12
N ALA A 128 24.64 16.45 8.78
CA ALA A 128 25.53 16.79 9.88
C ALA A 128 26.61 17.80 9.45
N LYS A 129 27.23 17.59 8.27
CA LYS A 129 28.20 18.55 7.69
C LYS A 129 27.63 19.93 7.39
N PHE A 130 26.31 20.04 7.18
CA PHE A 130 25.62 21.31 6.94
C PHE A 130 25.25 22.03 8.25
N LEU A 131 25.10 21.31 9.35
CA LEU A 131 24.75 21.86 10.67
C LEU A 131 25.96 22.22 11.52
N ASP A 132 27.14 21.65 11.20
CA ASP A 132 28.42 21.95 11.84
C ASP A 132 29.16 23.15 11.18
N LYS A 133 28.47 23.96 10.38
CA LYS A 133 28.95 25.24 9.79
C LYS A 133 28.12 26.41 10.33
#